data_AF-A0A3S3NBD7-F1
#
_entry.id   AF-A0A3S3NBD7-F1
#
_cell.length_a   1.000
_cell.length_b   1.000
_cell.length_c   1.000
_cell.angle_alpha   90.00
_cell.angle_beta   90.00
_cell.angle_gamma   90.00
#
_symmetry.space_group_name_H-M   'P 1'
#
loop_
_entity.id
_entity.type
_entity.pdbx_description
1 polymer ?
#
loop_
_entity_poly.entity_id
_entity_poly.type
_entity_poly.pdbx_seq_one_letter_code
_entity_poly.pdbx_strand_id
1 'polypeptide(L)'
;MESKSSAQEAKNLTIHVERNPPESRLSELGIKSWPKWGCPPGKFPLKFDAQETCYLLRGKVKSYTKGSSEFVEFGAGDLVVIPKGLSCTWDVSVAVDKHYKFDSS
;
A
#
# COMPACT_ATOMS: atom_id res chain seq x y z
N MET A 1 -7.68 -31.21 18.29
CA MET A 1 -6.65 -30.28 17.80
C MET A 1 -7.35 -29.23 16.97
N GLU A 2 -7.62 -28.07 17.57
CA GLU A 2 -8.30 -26.94 16.92
C GLU A 2 -7.33 -26.20 16.00
N SER A 3 -7.43 -26.45 14.71
CA SER A 3 -6.81 -25.62 13.68
C SER A 3 -7.73 -24.43 13.37
N LYS A 4 -7.85 -23.49 14.30
CA LYS A 4 -8.47 -22.16 14.06
C LYS A 4 -7.39 -21.09 14.13
N SER A 5 -6.53 -20.99 13.11
CA SER A 5 -5.56 -19.88 13.03
C SER A 5 -5.26 -19.49 11.58
N SER A 6 -6.28 -19.01 10.86
CA SER A 6 -6.06 -18.34 9.57
C SER A 6 -7.05 -17.20 9.32
N ALA A 7 -8.22 -17.22 9.96
CA ALA A 7 -9.23 -16.17 9.81
C ALA A 7 -9.03 -14.95 10.74
N GLN A 8 -8.19 -15.07 11.77
CA GLN A 8 -8.03 -14.02 12.79
C GLN A 8 -6.83 -13.09 12.52
N GLU A 9 -5.79 -13.56 11.81
CA GLU A 9 -4.67 -12.71 11.34
C GLU A 9 -5.06 -11.79 10.18
N ALA A 10 -6.04 -12.19 9.35
CA ALA A 10 -6.50 -11.37 8.22
C ALA A 10 -7.30 -10.12 8.65
N LYS A 11 -7.77 -10.04 9.91
CA LYS A 11 -8.62 -8.93 10.37
C LYS A 11 -7.86 -7.64 10.68
N ASN A 12 -6.54 -7.66 10.77
CA ASN A 12 -5.74 -6.48 11.17
C ASN A 12 -4.77 -5.98 10.10
N LEU A 13 -4.71 -6.64 8.93
CA LEU A 13 -3.80 -6.29 7.84
C LEU A 13 -4.55 -5.63 6.68
N THR A 14 -5.23 -4.51 6.96
CA THR A 14 -5.93 -3.74 5.93
C THR A 14 -5.07 -2.59 5.42
N ILE A 15 -5.06 -2.38 4.11
CA ILE A 15 -4.43 -1.20 3.50
C ILE A 15 -5.30 0.01 3.81
N HIS A 16 -4.73 1.02 4.45
CA HIS A 16 -5.39 2.28 4.69
C HIS A 16 -5.07 3.25 3.56
N VAL A 17 -6.11 3.86 2.98
CA VAL A 17 -5.98 4.84 1.89
C VAL A 17 -6.60 6.15 2.36
N GLU A 18 -5.76 7.16 2.54
CA GLU A 18 -6.15 8.54 2.77
C GLU A 18 -6.17 9.25 1.41
N ARG A 19 -7.38 9.56 0.92
CA ARG A 19 -7.60 10.17 -0.40
C ARG A 19 -7.36 11.67 -0.33
N ASN A 20 -6.44 12.17 -1.16
CA ASN A 20 -6.14 13.59 -1.28
C ASN A 20 -5.93 14.30 0.09
N PRO A 21 -4.93 13.86 0.89
CA PRO A 21 -4.61 14.49 2.16
C PRO A 21 -4.19 15.95 1.95
N PRO A 22 -4.41 16.84 2.93
CA PRO A 22 -4.00 18.24 2.82
C PRO A 22 -2.47 18.37 2.73
N GLU A 23 -1.99 19.42 2.06
CA GLU A 23 -0.53 19.66 1.91
C GLU A 23 0.20 19.78 3.26
N SER A 24 -0.48 20.27 4.31
CA SER A 24 0.08 20.31 5.67
C SER A 24 0.47 18.90 6.15
N ARG A 25 -0.41 17.91 5.98
CA ARG A 25 -0.18 16.51 6.33
C ARG A 25 1.00 15.93 5.54
N LEU A 26 1.06 16.20 4.24
CA LEU A 26 2.15 15.75 3.37
C LEU A 26 3.50 16.38 3.78
N SER A 27 3.47 17.66 4.18
CA SER A 27 4.64 18.39 4.63
C SER A 27 5.14 17.92 6.01
N GLU A 28 4.22 17.67 6.95
CA GLU A 28 4.51 17.09 8.27
C GLU A 28 5.16 15.71 8.15
N LEU A 29 4.67 14.87 7.23
CA LEU A 29 5.25 13.56 6.93
C LEU A 29 6.61 13.67 6.21
N GLY A 30 6.91 14.84 5.64
CA GLY A 30 8.12 15.08 4.88
C GLY A 30 8.19 14.25 3.60
N ILE A 31 7.06 13.98 2.93
CA ILE A 31 7.03 13.06 1.77
C ILE A 31 8.03 13.43 0.66
N LYS A 32 8.40 14.70 0.55
CA LYS A 32 9.37 15.21 -0.44
C LYS A 32 10.79 14.71 -0.20
N SER A 33 11.14 14.30 1.02
CA SER A 33 12.46 13.73 1.35
C SER A 33 12.50 12.21 1.20
N TRP A 34 11.34 11.57 1.01
CA TRP A 34 11.26 10.12 0.87
C TRP A 34 11.81 9.68 -0.49
N PRO A 35 12.42 8.48 -0.58
CA PRO A 35 12.83 7.92 -1.86
C PRO A 35 11.64 7.79 -2.81
N LYS A 36 11.92 7.96 -4.11
CA LYS A 36 10.95 7.76 -5.18
C LYS A 36 11.06 6.35 -5.72
N TRP A 37 9.92 5.77 -6.04
CA TRP A 37 9.83 4.48 -6.71
C TRP A 37 8.79 4.57 -7.82
N GLY A 38 9.09 3.88 -8.93
CA GLY A 38 8.18 3.80 -10.06
C GLY A 38 8.11 2.39 -10.63
N CYS A 39 6.97 2.07 -11.22
CA CYS A 39 6.71 0.75 -11.78
C CYS A 39 5.78 0.83 -12.98
N PRO A 40 6.06 0.08 -14.08
CA PRO A 40 5.19 0.04 -15.24
C PRO A 40 3.84 -0.66 -14.92
N PRO A 41 2.84 -0.52 -15.80
CA PRO A 41 1.61 -1.30 -15.70
C PRO A 41 1.88 -2.80 -15.73
N GLY A 42 1.15 -3.56 -14.92
CA GLY A 42 1.37 -5.00 -14.77
C GLY A 42 0.83 -5.53 -13.43
N LYS A 43 0.96 -6.85 -13.23
CA LYS A 43 0.55 -7.52 -12.00
C LYS A 43 1.77 -7.96 -11.20
N PHE A 44 1.86 -7.49 -9.97
CA PHE A 44 3.02 -7.71 -9.11
C PHE A 44 2.60 -8.35 -7.79
N PRO A 45 3.02 -9.59 -7.49
CA PRO A 45 2.84 -10.16 -6.16
C PRO A 45 3.82 -9.51 -5.19
N LEU A 46 3.31 -8.87 -4.14
CA LEU A 46 4.09 -8.16 -3.14
C LEU A 46 3.85 -8.74 -1.75
N LYS A 47 4.92 -8.75 -0.96
CA LYS A 47 4.90 -9.07 0.46
C LYS A 47 5.61 -7.94 1.20
N PHE A 48 4.93 -7.36 2.17
CA PHE A 48 5.44 -6.24 2.95
C PHE A 48 6.02 -6.77 4.26
N ASP A 49 7.34 -6.91 4.35
CA ASP A 49 8.01 -7.38 5.58
C ASP A 49 8.18 -6.27 6.64
N ALA A 50 7.84 -5.03 6.29
CA ALA A 50 7.74 -3.88 7.17
C ALA A 50 6.51 -3.04 6.78
N GLN A 51 6.05 -2.18 7.69
CA GLN A 51 4.99 -1.24 7.37
C GLN A 51 5.52 -0.23 6.34
N GLU A 52 4.81 -0.05 5.24
CA GLU A 52 5.16 0.93 4.20
C GLU A 52 4.12 2.04 4.20
N THR A 53 4.56 3.29 4.31
CA THR A 53 3.73 4.44 3.97
C THR A 53 4.19 4.97 2.63
N CYS A 54 3.27 5.13 1.67
CA CYS A 54 3.60 5.69 0.37
C CYS A 54 2.58 6.72 -0.10
N TYR A 55 3.06 7.74 -0.79
CA TYR A 55 2.23 8.75 -1.43
C TYR A 55 2.36 8.63 -2.93
N LEU A 56 1.27 8.35 -3.63
CA LEU A 56 1.27 8.18 -5.07
C LEU A 56 1.22 9.54 -5.76
N LEU A 57 2.27 9.88 -6.50
CA LEU A 57 2.30 11.03 -7.40
C LEU A 57 1.55 10.75 -8.70
N ARG A 58 1.64 9.51 -9.17
CA ARG A 58 0.98 9.04 -10.40
C ARG A 58 0.65 7.56 -10.28
N GLY A 59 -0.34 7.13 -11.04
CA GLY A 59 -0.66 5.71 -11.23
C GLY A 59 -2.05 5.36 -10.76
N LYS A 60 -2.42 4.11 -11.02
CA LYS A 60 -3.67 3.50 -10.58
C LYS A 60 -3.41 2.04 -10.28
N VAL A 61 -3.67 1.65 -9.03
CA VAL A 61 -3.36 0.33 -8.50
C VAL A 61 -4.60 -0.24 -7.84
N LYS A 62 -4.88 -1.51 -8.13
CA LYS A 62 -5.82 -2.33 -7.35
C LYS A 62 -5.01 -3.37 -6.59
N SER A 63 -5.01 -3.30 -5.28
CA SER A 63 -4.33 -4.25 -4.41
C SER A 63 -5.30 -5.33 -3.95
N TYR A 64 -5.07 -6.58 -4.35
CA TYR A 64 -5.86 -7.74 -3.99
C TYR A 64 -5.22 -8.49 -2.82
N THR A 65 -5.93 -8.65 -1.71
CA THR A 65 -5.42 -9.43 -0.57
C THR A 65 -5.42 -10.91 -0.90
N LYS A 66 -4.33 -11.62 -0.55
CA LYS A 66 -4.21 -13.06 -0.86
C LYS A 66 -5.36 -13.85 -0.23
N GLY A 67 -6.09 -14.60 -1.05
CA GLY A 67 -7.21 -15.45 -0.60
C GLY A 67 -8.55 -14.74 -0.47
N SER A 68 -8.64 -13.46 -0.82
CA SER A 68 -9.90 -12.71 -0.91
C SER A 68 -10.12 -12.18 -2.33
N SER A 69 -11.38 -12.05 -2.74
CA SER A 69 -11.77 -11.34 -3.96
C SER A 69 -11.84 -9.81 -3.75
N GLU A 70 -11.68 -9.35 -2.51
CA GLU A 70 -11.68 -7.94 -2.17
C GLU A 70 -10.37 -7.27 -2.61
N PHE A 71 -10.52 -6.03 -3.06
CA PHE A 71 -9.40 -5.19 -3.45
C PHE A 71 -9.52 -3.80 -2.87
N VAL A 72 -8.37 -3.19 -2.63
CA VAL A 72 -8.25 -1.78 -2.28
C VAL A 72 -7.69 -1.05 -3.50
N GLU A 73 -8.43 -0.10 -4.04
CA GLU A 73 -7.99 0.74 -5.15
C GLU A 73 -7.36 2.03 -4.61
N PHE A 74 -6.21 2.44 -5.13
CA PHE A 74 -5.57 3.72 -4.84
C PHE A 74 -4.80 4.23 -6.06
N GLY A 75 -4.56 5.54 -6.13
CA GLY A 75 -3.97 6.20 -7.29
C GLY A 75 -3.31 7.53 -6.95
N ALA A 76 -3.04 8.31 -8.00
CA ALA A 76 -2.41 9.63 -7.87
C ALA A 76 -3.15 10.53 -6.85
N GLY A 77 -2.40 11.13 -5.94
CA GLY A 77 -2.91 11.97 -4.85
C GLY A 77 -3.24 11.22 -3.56
N ASP A 78 -3.10 9.90 -3.52
CA ASP A 78 -3.45 9.12 -2.33
C ASP A 78 -2.22 8.82 -1.46
N LEU A 79 -2.42 8.95 -0.14
CA LEU A 79 -1.49 8.45 0.87
C LEU A 79 -1.95 7.08 1.36
N VAL A 80 -1.10 6.09 1.21
CA VAL A 80 -1.41 4.68 1.43
C VAL A 80 -0.51 4.13 2.51
N VAL A 81 -1.09 3.54 3.54
CA VAL A 81 -0.38 2.83 4.61
C VAL A 81 -0.65 1.34 4.48
N ILE A 82 0.43 0.58 4.34
CA ILE A 82 0.42 -0.86 4.12
C ILE A 82 1.03 -1.52 5.35
N PRO A 83 0.27 -2.34 6.08
CA PRO A 83 0.75 -2.93 7.32
C PRO A 83 1.80 -4.02 7.07
N LYS A 84 2.73 -4.15 8.03
CA LYS A 84 3.72 -5.22 8.06
C LYS A 84 3.04 -6.58 8.07
N GLY A 85 3.55 -7.51 7.26
CA GLY A 85 3.03 -8.87 7.11
C GLY A 85 1.98 -9.02 6.01
N LEU A 86 1.51 -7.92 5.40
CA LEU A 86 0.53 -8.01 4.33
C LEU A 86 1.14 -8.68 3.09
N SER A 87 0.40 -9.65 2.55
CA SER A 87 0.66 -10.23 1.23
C SER A 87 -0.49 -9.89 0.29
N CYS A 88 -0.20 -9.13 -0.77
CA CYS A 88 -1.20 -8.71 -1.74
C CYS A 88 -0.63 -8.71 -3.17
N THR A 89 -1.52 -8.73 -4.15
CA THR A 89 -1.15 -8.59 -5.56
C THR A 89 -1.57 -7.21 -6.04
N TRP A 90 -0.62 -6.42 -6.50
CA TRP A 90 -0.90 -5.13 -7.12
C TRP A 90 -1.19 -5.33 -8.60
N ASP A 91 -2.38 -4.98 -9.03
CA ASP A 91 -2.76 -4.82 -10.43
C ASP A 91 -2.64 -3.34 -10.81
N VAL A 92 -1.52 -3.02 -11.46
CA VAL A 92 -1.16 -1.67 -11.86
C VAL A 92 -1.71 -1.42 -13.26
N SER A 93 -2.79 -0.65 -13.35
CA SER A 93 -3.40 -0.28 -14.63
C SER A 93 -2.68 0.92 -15.29
N VAL A 94 -2.12 1.81 -14.48
CA VAL A 94 -1.37 2.99 -14.94
C VAL A 94 -0.05 3.03 -14.18
N ALA A 95 1.04 3.30 -14.90
CA ALA A 95 2.40 3.34 -14.34
C ALA A 95 2.44 4.16 -13.04
N VAL A 96 2.98 3.55 -11.99
CA VAL A 96 3.06 4.14 -10.65
C VAL A 96 4.30 5.01 -10.57
N ASP A 97 4.14 6.15 -9.92
CA ASP A 97 5.21 6.97 -9.38
C ASP A 97 4.80 7.33 -7.95
N LYS A 98 5.61 6.97 -6.96
CA LYS A 98 5.29 7.17 -5.54
C LYS A 98 6.51 7.56 -4.74
N HIS A 99 6.29 8.38 -3.71
CA HIS A 99 7.21 8.48 -2.58
C HIS A 99 6.88 7.37 -1.59
N TYR A 100 7.89 6.72 -1.01
CA TYR A 100 7.66 5.64 -0.05
C TYR A 100 8.62 5.72 1.13
N LYS A 101 8.15 5.26 2.29
CA LYS A 101 8.94 5.12 3.50
C LYS A 101 8.57 3.83 4.18
N PHE A 102 9.59 3.03 4.50
CA PHE A 102 9.42 1.89 5.39
C PHE A 102 9.57 2.35 6.83
N ASP A 103 8.72 1.83 7.70
CA ASP A 103 8.87 2.01 9.13
C ASP A 103 10.04 1.16 9.61
N SER A 104 11.01 1.80 10.24
CA SER A 104 12.16 1.16 10.87
C SER A 104 11.77 0.80 12.30
N SER A 105 10.97 -0.26 12.44
CA SER A 105 10.71 -0.88 13.75
C SER A 105 11.97 -1.52 14.31
#